data_AF-A0A3N5NRJ1-F1
#
_entry.id   AF-A0A3N5NRJ1-F1
#
_cell.length_a   1.000
_cell.length_b   1.000
_cell.length_c   1.000
_cell.angle_alpha   90.00
_cell.angle_beta   90.00
_cell.angle_gamma   90.00
#
_symmetry.space_group_name_H-M   'P 1'
#
loop_
_entity.id
_entity.type
_entity.pdbx_description
1 polymer ?
#
loop_
_entity_poly.entity_id
_entity_poly.type
_entity_poly.pdbx_seq_one_letter_code
_entity_poly.pdbx_strand_id
1 'polypeptide(L)'
;MGFVSFVLSDRTLKNEDNMAPERNSPYRKRFIKNYRRFFFDAWRISRFNPSMGSYWFRVLLRQLRMVRRRRAAESEGMMIPPVLVYSITGRCNLKCRGCYASCRPGIEFRELPVERIRTLFREASDAGVGIILIAGGEPLMRPEVLDAAGAQRDILFPVITNGTLMNRTGTGYFRRYRNLVPVLSLEGNRQFTDHRRGEGIYARIEKCMLELQQSTQMFGISVTLTRENFNEVIDPVWMHEQHARGCSLFFLVEYVPQTVEDMVLCLTTEQQEILKRRIREFRRHLPALFLSLPGDEEQYGGCLAAGRGFLHIDAEGNLEPCPFAPYSDVNIRETGLLEALKSRFMQTIRESHHLLTEARGGCTLWENREWVRQQLVHQTSVQPPDHMPAGFAEEVTTET
;
A
#
# COMPACT_ATOMS: atom_id res chain seq x y z
N MET A 1 -8.53 4.72 -32.89
CA MET A 1 -7.60 3.62 -32.55
C MET A 1 -6.10 3.95 -32.78
N GLY A 2 -5.73 4.88 -33.67
CA GLY A 2 -4.30 5.21 -33.94
C GLY A 2 -3.54 5.97 -32.84
N PHE A 3 -4.20 6.88 -32.10
CA PHE A 3 -3.54 7.67 -31.05
C PHE A 3 -3.20 6.86 -29.78
N VAL A 4 -3.96 5.78 -29.54
CA VAL A 4 -3.77 4.85 -28.41
C VAL A 4 -2.56 3.94 -28.65
N SER A 5 -2.32 3.56 -29.91
CA SER A 5 -1.10 2.84 -30.29
C SER A 5 0.14 3.72 -30.08
N PHE A 6 0.07 5.01 -30.42
CA PHE A 6 1.18 5.96 -30.22
C PHE A 6 1.55 6.19 -28.74
N VAL A 7 0.57 6.26 -27.83
CA VAL A 7 0.82 6.42 -26.38
C VAL A 7 1.43 5.16 -25.77
N LEU A 8 1.14 3.97 -26.31
CA LEU A 8 1.69 2.69 -25.86
C LEU A 8 2.99 2.31 -26.57
N SER A 9 3.22 2.77 -27.80
CA SER A 9 4.41 2.55 -28.62
C SER A 9 5.39 3.73 -28.47
N ASP A 10 5.97 3.90 -27.29
CA ASP A 10 7.04 4.88 -27.13
C ASP A 10 8.26 4.39 -27.93
N ARG A 11 8.58 5.08 -29.04
CA ARG A 11 9.68 4.77 -29.99
C ARG A 11 11.08 4.95 -29.37
N THR A 12 11.18 5.23 -28.06
CA THR A 12 12.43 5.36 -27.31
C THR A 12 13.08 4.03 -26.95
N LEU A 13 12.49 2.88 -27.33
CA LEU A 13 13.06 1.53 -27.14
C LEU A 13 14.27 1.20 -28.04
N LYS A 14 14.81 2.16 -28.81
CA LYS A 14 15.89 1.88 -29.78
C LYS A 14 17.32 2.17 -29.29
N ASN A 15 17.51 2.73 -28.10
CA ASN A 15 18.85 2.96 -27.54
C ASN A 15 19.02 2.15 -26.24
N GLU A 16 18.96 0.81 -26.33
CA GLU A 16 19.02 -0.11 -25.18
C GLU A 16 20.45 -0.63 -24.85
N ASP A 17 21.48 -0.27 -25.62
CA ASP A 17 22.78 -0.97 -25.56
C ASP A 17 23.82 -0.40 -24.58
N ASN A 18 23.48 0.55 -23.70
CA ASN A 18 24.47 1.20 -22.82
C ASN A 18 23.97 1.50 -21.38
N MET A 19 23.36 0.53 -20.68
CA MET A 19 22.97 0.71 -19.27
C MET A 19 23.31 -0.51 -18.39
N ALA A 20 23.78 -0.25 -17.16
CA ALA A 20 24.25 -1.22 -16.16
C ALA A 20 23.28 -2.40 -15.88
N PRO A 21 23.78 -3.59 -15.45
CA PRO A 21 23.05 -4.86 -15.49
C PRO A 21 21.75 -4.94 -14.67
N GLU A 22 21.61 -4.22 -13.55
CA GLU A 22 20.33 -4.14 -12.82
C GLU A 22 19.28 -3.24 -13.50
N ARG A 23 19.73 -2.27 -14.32
CA ARG A 23 18.87 -1.26 -14.98
C ARG A 23 18.01 -1.88 -16.09
N ASN A 24 18.40 -3.05 -16.59
CA ASN A 24 17.70 -3.81 -17.63
C ASN A 24 17.01 -5.08 -17.07
N SER A 25 16.82 -5.17 -15.75
CA SER A 25 16.22 -6.34 -15.12
C SER A 25 14.81 -6.64 -15.68
N PRO A 26 14.52 -7.91 -16.06
CA PRO A 26 13.20 -8.34 -16.54
C PRO A 26 12.04 -7.96 -15.61
N TYR A 27 12.32 -7.91 -14.30
CA TYR A 27 11.42 -7.41 -13.27
C TYR A 27 10.88 -6.01 -13.61
N ARG A 28 11.77 -5.09 -13.94
CA ARG A 28 11.46 -3.67 -14.01
C ARG A 28 10.65 -3.30 -15.23
N LYS A 29 10.99 -3.90 -16.38
CA LYS A 29 10.18 -3.79 -17.60
C LYS A 29 8.75 -4.29 -17.36
N ARG A 30 8.61 -5.40 -16.63
CA ARG A 30 7.31 -5.99 -16.26
C ARG A 30 6.53 -5.10 -15.29
N PHE A 31 7.18 -4.59 -14.24
CA PHE A 31 6.56 -3.69 -13.27
C PHE A 31 6.01 -2.43 -13.95
N ILE A 32 6.82 -1.74 -14.76
CA ILE A 32 6.38 -0.53 -15.46
C ILE A 32 5.19 -0.83 -16.40
N LYS A 33 5.23 -1.96 -17.12
CA LYS A 33 4.12 -2.38 -17.99
C LYS A 33 2.84 -2.60 -17.19
N ASN A 34 2.91 -3.34 -16.08
CA ASN A 34 1.75 -3.62 -15.23
C ASN A 34 1.24 -2.35 -14.54
N TYR A 35 2.12 -1.45 -14.10
CA TYR A 35 1.76 -0.14 -13.55
C TYR A 35 0.99 0.72 -14.56
N ARG A 36 1.45 0.78 -15.81
CA ARG A 36 0.72 1.49 -16.88
C ARG A 36 -0.63 0.85 -17.17
N ARG A 37 -0.69 -0.48 -17.17
CA ARG A 37 -1.93 -1.24 -17.35
C ARG A 37 -2.94 -0.96 -16.23
N PHE A 38 -2.49 -0.91 -14.98
CA PHE A 38 -3.33 -0.58 -13.82
C PHE A 38 -4.07 0.76 -14.01
N PHE A 39 -3.36 1.81 -14.40
CA PHE A 39 -3.99 3.12 -14.66
C PHE A 39 -4.86 3.14 -15.90
N PHE A 40 -4.50 2.37 -16.92
CA PHE A 40 -5.35 2.20 -18.10
C PHE A 40 -6.67 1.49 -17.75
N ASP A 41 -6.61 0.43 -16.94
CA ASP A 41 -7.78 -0.28 -16.46
C ASP A 41 -8.63 0.61 -15.55
N ALA A 42 -8.03 1.40 -14.66
CA ALA A 42 -8.73 2.39 -13.85
C ALA A 42 -9.52 3.40 -14.71
N TRP A 43 -8.91 3.90 -15.78
CA TRP A 43 -9.58 4.74 -16.77
C TRP A 43 -10.69 4.00 -17.52
N ARG A 44 -10.43 2.75 -17.97
CA ARG A 44 -11.39 1.92 -18.70
C ARG A 44 -12.65 1.64 -17.88
N ILE A 45 -12.50 1.35 -16.60
CA ILE A 45 -13.59 1.15 -15.63
C ILE A 45 -14.40 2.44 -15.48
N SER A 46 -13.70 3.57 -15.39
CA SER A 46 -14.31 4.89 -15.13
C SER A 46 -14.92 5.57 -16.36
N ARG A 47 -14.65 5.09 -17.58
CA ARG A 47 -14.96 5.80 -18.83
C ARG A 47 -16.46 5.95 -19.12
N PHE A 48 -17.30 5.12 -18.52
CA PHE A 48 -18.75 5.14 -18.72
C PHE A 48 -19.43 6.30 -17.98
N ASN A 49 -18.73 6.94 -17.04
CA ASN A 49 -19.13 8.22 -16.46
C ASN A 49 -18.21 9.33 -17.02
N PRO A 50 -18.73 10.29 -17.82
CA PRO A 50 -17.88 11.29 -18.50
C PRO A 50 -16.99 12.12 -17.56
N SER A 51 -17.50 12.47 -16.37
CA SER A 51 -16.75 13.21 -15.36
C SER A 51 -15.58 12.38 -14.83
N MET A 52 -15.83 11.10 -14.53
CA MET A 52 -14.81 10.16 -14.05
C MET A 52 -13.80 9.78 -15.13
N GLY A 53 -14.24 9.53 -16.36
CA GLY A 53 -13.37 9.20 -17.48
C GLY A 53 -12.35 10.30 -17.77
N SER A 54 -12.78 11.56 -17.81
CA SER A 54 -11.86 12.71 -18.04
C SER A 54 -10.88 12.92 -16.88
N TYR A 55 -11.31 12.67 -15.64
CA TYR A 55 -10.44 12.73 -14.47
C TYR A 55 -9.37 11.64 -14.52
N TRP A 56 -9.76 10.37 -14.70
CA TRP A 56 -8.82 9.25 -14.75
C TRP A 56 -7.90 9.30 -15.97
N PHE A 57 -8.33 9.90 -17.08
CA PHE A 57 -7.45 10.16 -18.21
C PHE A 57 -6.33 11.15 -17.84
N ARG A 58 -6.66 12.25 -17.13
CA ARG A 58 -5.66 13.20 -16.62
C ARG A 58 -4.72 12.54 -15.60
N VAL A 59 -5.24 11.67 -14.74
CA VAL A 59 -4.43 10.85 -13.83
C VAL A 59 -3.47 9.98 -14.62
N LEU A 60 -3.93 9.24 -15.64
CA LEU A 60 -3.06 8.42 -16.49
C LEU A 60 -1.91 9.23 -17.09
N LEU A 61 -2.18 10.43 -17.62
CA LEU A 61 -1.14 11.33 -18.16
C LEU A 61 -0.11 11.76 -17.10
N ARG A 62 -0.58 12.09 -15.88
CA ARG A 62 0.31 12.41 -14.75
C ARG A 62 1.17 11.21 -14.36
N GLN A 63 0.59 10.03 -14.29
CA GLN A 63 1.31 8.80 -13.93
C GLN A 63 2.36 8.42 -14.99
N LEU A 64 2.09 8.67 -16.28
CA LEU A 64 3.10 8.52 -17.33
C LEU A 64 4.26 9.52 -17.16
N ARG A 65 3.98 10.76 -16.71
CA ARG A 65 5.03 11.73 -16.35
C ARG A 65 5.86 11.23 -15.15
N MET A 66 5.23 10.65 -14.13
CA MET A 66 5.93 10.07 -12.99
C MET A 66 6.84 8.91 -13.39
N VAL A 67 6.39 8.03 -14.30
CA VAL A 67 7.25 6.98 -14.88
C VAL A 67 8.49 7.58 -15.55
N ARG A 68 8.35 8.70 -16.29
CA ARG A 68 9.50 9.37 -16.93
C ARG A 68 10.46 9.98 -15.90
N ARG A 69 9.94 10.62 -14.85
CA ARG A 69 10.76 11.17 -13.75
C ARG A 69 11.59 10.08 -13.08
N ARG A 70 10.94 8.96 -12.73
CA ARG A 70 11.64 7.81 -12.15
C ARG A 70 12.73 7.30 -13.09
N ARG A 71 12.44 7.10 -14.38
CA ARG A 71 13.47 6.69 -15.36
C ARG A 71 14.67 7.64 -15.44
N ALA A 72 14.46 8.95 -15.30
CA ALA A 72 15.55 9.91 -15.27
C ALA A 72 16.41 9.73 -14.00
N ALA A 73 15.77 9.70 -12.82
CA ALA A 73 16.47 9.43 -11.56
C ALA A 73 17.24 8.09 -11.56
N GLU A 74 16.68 7.09 -12.22
CA GLU A 74 17.31 5.78 -12.40
C GLU A 74 18.56 5.82 -13.27
N SER A 75 18.58 6.70 -14.28
CA SER A 75 19.78 6.91 -15.12
C SER A 75 20.94 7.50 -14.29
N GLU A 76 20.60 8.27 -13.27
CA GLU A 76 21.51 8.86 -12.27
C GLU A 76 21.84 7.90 -11.11
N GLY A 77 21.34 6.66 -11.15
CA GLY A 77 21.63 5.64 -10.13
C GLY A 77 20.72 5.65 -8.91
N MET A 78 19.65 6.45 -8.91
CA MET A 78 18.69 6.51 -7.80
C MET A 78 17.45 5.66 -8.08
N MET A 79 17.10 4.78 -7.15
CA MET A 79 15.88 3.97 -7.23
C MET A 79 14.72 4.67 -6.50
N ILE A 80 13.78 5.22 -7.27
CA ILE A 80 12.59 5.87 -6.72
C ILE A 80 11.42 4.89 -6.73
N PRO A 81 10.78 4.63 -5.57
CA PRO A 81 9.60 3.78 -5.54
C PRO A 81 8.40 4.46 -6.20
N PRO A 82 7.61 3.74 -7.01
CA PRO A 82 6.37 4.25 -7.59
C PRO A 82 5.26 4.47 -6.56
N VAL A 83 5.33 3.76 -5.42
CA VAL A 83 4.33 3.77 -4.35
C VAL A 83 5.03 4.02 -3.00
N LEU A 84 4.47 4.88 -2.16
CA LEU A 84 4.79 4.93 -0.74
C LEU A 84 3.57 4.49 0.06
N VAL A 85 3.78 3.79 1.17
CA VAL A 85 2.78 3.58 2.21
C VAL A 85 3.15 4.53 3.34
N TYR A 86 2.23 5.36 3.79
CA TYR A 86 2.51 6.32 4.85
C TYR A 86 1.49 6.18 5.97
N SER A 87 1.94 5.70 7.12
CA SER A 87 1.17 5.66 8.35
C SER A 87 1.18 7.04 9.00
N ILE A 88 0.14 7.84 8.81
CA ILE A 88 0.20 9.28 9.15
C ILE A 88 -0.02 9.57 10.64
N THR A 89 -0.52 8.60 11.39
CA THR A 89 -0.83 8.71 12.81
C THR A 89 -0.72 7.33 13.46
N GLY A 90 -0.37 7.29 14.74
CA GLY A 90 -0.52 6.08 15.56
C GLY A 90 -1.84 6.03 16.34
N ARG A 91 -2.69 7.04 16.19
CA ARG A 91 -3.97 7.17 16.92
C ARG A 91 -5.10 6.53 16.12
N CYS A 92 -5.87 5.67 16.77
CA CYS A 92 -7.05 5.04 16.19
C CYS A 92 -8.20 5.04 17.20
N ASN A 93 -9.42 5.19 16.72
CA ASN A 93 -10.63 5.14 17.53
C ASN A 93 -11.21 3.71 17.68
N LEU A 94 -10.55 2.69 17.13
CA LEU A 94 -10.87 1.27 17.27
C LEU A 94 -9.68 0.49 17.85
N LYS A 95 -9.95 -0.72 18.36
CA LYS A 95 -8.95 -1.66 18.90
C LYS A 95 -9.12 -3.03 18.26
N CYS A 96 -8.86 -3.12 16.95
CA CYS A 96 -9.12 -4.31 16.18
C CYS A 96 -8.25 -5.50 16.63
N ARG A 97 -8.81 -6.72 16.62
CA ARG A 97 -8.05 -7.95 16.84
C ARG A 97 -7.02 -8.16 15.72
N GLY A 98 -5.77 -8.44 16.06
CA GLY A 98 -4.69 -8.67 15.08
C GLY A 98 -4.32 -7.43 14.27
N CYS A 99 -4.39 -6.23 14.87
CA CYS A 99 -3.99 -4.99 14.22
C CYS A 99 -2.46 -4.86 14.15
N TYR A 100 -1.88 -4.85 12.95
CA TYR A 100 -0.42 -4.70 12.80
C TYR A 100 0.10 -3.37 13.35
N ALA A 101 -0.67 -2.29 13.18
CA ALA A 101 -0.29 -0.95 13.67
C ALA A 101 -0.32 -0.86 15.21
N SER A 102 -0.85 -1.89 15.90
CA SER A 102 -0.84 -2.04 17.36
C SER A 102 -1.00 -0.71 18.12
N CYS A 103 -2.00 0.09 17.74
CA CYS A 103 -2.22 1.41 18.33
C CYS A 103 -2.52 1.27 19.84
N ARG A 104 -1.52 1.47 20.69
CA ARG A 104 -1.68 1.32 22.15
C ARG A 104 -2.18 2.62 22.76
N PRO A 105 -3.28 2.60 23.54
CA PRO A 105 -3.68 3.75 24.34
C PRO A 105 -2.54 4.17 25.28
N GLY A 106 -2.19 5.45 25.27
CA GLY A 106 -1.18 6.01 26.19
C GLY A 106 0.25 6.08 25.65
N ILE A 107 0.54 5.57 24.45
CA ILE A 107 1.80 5.85 23.75
C ILE A 107 1.62 7.12 22.92
N GLU A 108 2.34 8.19 23.29
CA GLU A 108 2.44 9.38 22.46
C GLU A 108 3.39 9.10 21.29
N PHE A 109 2.81 8.92 20.10
CA PHE A 109 3.60 8.98 18.88
C PHE A 109 4.05 10.41 18.65
N ARG A 110 5.34 10.62 18.41
CA ARG A 110 5.82 11.92 17.98
C ARG A 110 5.48 12.10 16.51
N GLU A 111 4.21 12.35 16.21
CA GLU A 111 3.72 12.46 14.83
C GLU A 111 4.43 13.57 14.06
N LEU A 112 4.65 13.39 12.75
CA LEU A 112 5.20 14.46 11.92
C LEU A 112 4.23 15.64 11.83
N PRO A 113 4.72 16.89 11.95
CA PRO A 113 3.89 18.07 11.74
C PRO A 113 3.44 18.14 10.28
N VAL A 114 2.22 18.64 10.06
CA VAL A 114 1.60 18.74 8.72
C VAL A 114 2.48 19.46 7.70
N GLU A 115 3.29 20.42 8.15
CA GLU A 115 4.21 21.17 7.29
C GLU A 115 5.36 20.33 6.74
N ARG A 116 5.90 19.42 7.56
CA ARG A 116 6.90 18.46 7.09
C ARG A 116 6.25 17.49 6.11
N ILE A 117 5.05 17.01 6.41
CA ILE A 117 4.28 16.08 5.54
C ILE A 117 3.97 16.72 4.17
N ARG A 118 3.55 17.99 4.15
CA ARG A 118 3.30 18.72 2.91
C ARG A 118 4.56 18.82 2.05
N THR A 119 5.70 19.02 2.70
CA THR A 119 7.00 19.07 2.03
C THR A 119 7.39 17.68 1.51
N LEU A 120 7.18 16.62 2.30
CA LEU A 120 7.36 15.23 1.86
C LEU A 120 6.51 14.90 0.62
N PHE A 121 5.24 15.31 0.57
CA PHE A 121 4.38 15.08 -0.62
C PHE A 121 4.87 15.82 -1.86
N ARG A 122 5.49 17.00 -1.70
CA ARG A 122 6.19 17.69 -2.80
C ARG A 122 7.42 16.92 -3.25
N GLU A 123 8.32 16.60 -2.31
CA GLU A 123 9.53 15.82 -2.58
C GLU A 123 9.20 14.51 -3.30
N ALA A 124 8.18 13.78 -2.84
CA ALA A 124 7.70 12.55 -3.45
C ALA A 124 7.23 12.77 -4.89
N SER A 125 6.39 13.79 -5.13
CA SER A 125 5.90 14.11 -6.48
C SER A 125 7.05 14.50 -7.42
N ASP A 126 8.03 15.26 -6.92
CA ASP A 126 9.19 15.72 -7.70
C ASP A 126 10.15 14.58 -8.03
N ALA A 127 10.37 13.66 -7.09
CA ALA A 127 11.09 12.41 -7.32
C ALA A 127 10.39 11.49 -8.33
N GLY A 128 9.07 11.63 -8.48
CA GLY A 128 8.26 10.81 -9.37
C GLY A 128 7.52 9.68 -8.67
N VAL A 129 7.25 9.77 -7.37
CA VAL A 129 6.27 8.90 -6.68
C VAL A 129 4.88 9.23 -7.22
N GLY A 130 4.12 8.21 -7.62
CA GLY A 130 2.81 8.40 -8.24
C GLY A 130 1.62 8.08 -7.32
N ILE A 131 1.85 7.25 -6.30
CA ILE A 131 0.84 6.81 -5.35
C ILE A 131 1.41 6.92 -3.94
N ILE A 132 0.63 7.48 -3.02
CA ILE A 132 0.91 7.41 -1.58
C ILE A 132 -0.32 6.80 -0.90
N LEU A 133 -0.23 5.53 -0.50
CA LEU A 133 -1.26 4.85 0.28
C LEU A 133 -1.23 5.42 1.70
N ILE A 134 -2.27 6.17 2.06
CA ILE A 134 -2.42 6.73 3.40
C ILE A 134 -3.02 5.66 4.30
N ALA A 135 -2.26 5.29 5.33
CA ALA A 135 -2.60 4.31 6.35
C ALA A 135 -2.29 4.90 7.74
N GLY A 136 -2.15 4.03 8.74
CA GLY A 136 -1.68 4.36 10.08
C GLY A 136 -2.76 4.97 10.96
N GLY A 137 -2.96 4.36 12.13
CA GLY A 137 -4.09 4.62 13.00
C GLY A 137 -5.38 4.70 12.20
N GLU A 138 -6.19 5.73 12.47
CA GLU A 138 -7.30 6.14 11.60
C GLU A 138 -6.95 7.47 10.91
N PRO A 139 -6.70 7.48 9.59
CA PRO A 139 -6.30 8.70 8.87
C PRO A 139 -7.27 9.87 8.97
N LEU A 140 -8.58 9.60 9.12
CA LEU A 140 -9.57 10.66 9.28
C LEU A 140 -9.44 11.43 10.62
N MET A 141 -8.57 10.99 11.53
CA MET A 141 -8.19 11.75 12.73
C MET A 141 -7.16 12.87 12.43
N ARG A 142 -6.61 12.93 11.22
CA ARG A 142 -5.67 13.97 10.75
C ARG A 142 -6.17 14.69 9.49
N PRO A 143 -7.29 15.43 9.57
CA PRO A 143 -7.89 16.11 8.42
C PRO A 143 -6.92 17.07 7.71
N GLU A 144 -6.02 17.71 8.45
CA GLU A 144 -5.02 18.63 7.91
C GLU A 144 -4.03 17.95 6.95
N VAL A 145 -3.74 16.67 7.17
CA VAL A 145 -2.90 15.85 6.29
C VAL A 145 -3.67 15.47 5.03
N LEU A 146 -4.97 15.15 5.16
CA LEU A 146 -5.83 14.86 4.01
C LEU A 146 -6.01 16.08 3.10
N ASP A 147 -6.09 17.29 3.67
CA ASP A 147 -6.07 18.54 2.88
C ASP A 147 -4.75 18.71 2.12
N ALA A 148 -3.61 18.44 2.77
CA ALA A 148 -2.29 18.49 2.12
C ALA A 148 -2.17 17.46 0.98
N ALA A 149 -2.66 16.24 1.20
CA ALA A 149 -2.73 15.18 0.18
C ALA A 149 -3.66 15.57 -0.98
N GLY A 150 -4.85 16.10 -0.66
CA GLY A 150 -5.84 16.55 -1.63
C GLY A 150 -5.33 17.69 -2.54
N ALA A 151 -4.45 18.55 -2.01
CA ALA A 151 -3.78 19.59 -2.77
C ALA A 151 -2.77 19.04 -3.79
N GLN A 152 -2.17 17.88 -3.52
CA GLN A 152 -1.13 17.29 -4.36
C GLN A 152 -1.71 16.44 -5.51
N ARG A 153 -2.19 17.10 -6.56
CA ARG A 153 -2.97 16.47 -7.65
C ARG A 153 -2.21 15.49 -8.55
N ASP A 154 -0.89 15.55 -8.51
CA ASP A 154 0.01 14.69 -9.28
C ASP A 154 0.15 13.29 -8.66
N ILE A 155 -0.20 13.16 -7.38
CA ILE A 155 -0.20 11.91 -6.61
C ILE A 155 -1.64 11.44 -6.38
N LEU A 156 -1.85 10.13 -6.48
CA LEU A 156 -3.06 9.49 -5.98
C LEU A 156 -2.86 9.00 -4.56
N PHE A 157 -3.87 9.22 -3.73
CA PHE A 157 -3.87 8.84 -2.32
C PHE A 157 -5.05 7.90 -2.04
N PRO A 158 -4.89 6.58 -2.21
CA PRO A 158 -5.81 5.67 -1.58
C PRO A 158 -5.71 5.84 -0.06
N VAL A 159 -6.84 6.01 0.62
CA VAL A 159 -6.91 6.26 2.06
C VAL A 159 -7.61 5.07 2.71
N ILE A 160 -6.86 4.28 3.47
CA ILE A 160 -7.39 3.15 4.22
C ILE A 160 -8.07 3.68 5.47
N THR A 161 -9.37 3.44 5.64
CA THR A 161 -10.14 3.94 6.79
C THR A 161 -11.08 2.86 7.32
N ASN A 162 -11.29 2.87 8.64
CA ASN A 162 -12.24 2.01 9.32
C ASN A 162 -13.71 2.43 9.11
N GLY A 163 -13.96 3.56 8.44
CA GLY A 163 -15.30 4.03 8.09
C GLY A 163 -16.09 4.67 9.23
N THR A 164 -15.61 4.66 10.47
CA THR A 164 -16.37 5.20 11.61
C THR A 164 -16.51 6.72 11.60
N LEU A 165 -15.52 7.40 11.01
CA LEU A 165 -15.47 8.86 10.82
C LEU A 165 -15.94 9.29 9.42
N MET A 166 -16.43 8.36 8.60
CA MET A 166 -17.00 8.62 7.28
C MET A 166 -18.45 9.13 7.38
N ASN A 167 -18.65 10.18 8.16
CA ASN A 167 -19.92 10.92 8.18
C ASN A 167 -19.95 11.97 7.03
N ARG A 168 -20.86 12.95 7.09
CA ARG A 168 -20.93 14.05 6.11
C ARG A 168 -19.62 14.83 5.95
N THR A 169 -18.83 15.02 7.00
CA THR A 169 -17.54 15.74 6.90
C THR A 169 -16.47 14.84 6.27
N GLY A 170 -16.39 13.57 6.69
CA GLY A 170 -15.50 12.56 6.10
C GLY A 170 -15.73 12.38 4.60
N THR A 171 -16.97 12.12 4.18
CA THR A 171 -17.34 12.00 2.75
C THR A 171 -17.12 13.31 1.98
N GLY A 172 -17.21 14.47 2.64
CA GLY A 172 -16.91 15.78 2.07
C GLY A 172 -15.47 15.89 1.53
N TYR A 173 -14.48 15.33 2.24
CA TYR A 173 -13.09 15.34 1.79
C TYR A 173 -12.90 14.61 0.46
N PHE A 174 -13.44 13.40 0.36
CA PHE A 174 -13.31 12.58 -0.86
C PHE A 174 -14.07 13.18 -2.05
N ARG A 175 -15.20 13.86 -1.80
CA ARG A 175 -15.92 14.63 -2.83
C ARG A 175 -15.13 15.85 -3.30
N ARG A 176 -14.48 16.56 -2.38
CA ARG A 176 -13.64 17.75 -2.68
C ARG A 176 -12.36 17.37 -3.42
N TYR A 177 -11.75 16.24 -3.06
CA TYR A 177 -10.47 15.80 -3.58
C TYR A 177 -10.57 14.43 -4.24
N ARG A 178 -10.84 14.39 -5.54
CA ARG A 178 -10.94 13.14 -6.32
C ARG A 178 -9.67 12.28 -6.31
N ASN A 179 -8.51 12.87 -6.02
CA ASN A 179 -7.25 12.15 -5.87
C ASN A 179 -7.11 11.44 -4.53
N LEU A 180 -8.01 11.69 -3.57
CA LEU A 180 -8.20 10.86 -2.39
C LEU A 180 -9.21 9.76 -2.76
N VAL A 181 -8.80 8.50 -2.69
CA VAL A 181 -9.65 7.34 -3.00
C VAL A 181 -9.95 6.60 -1.70
N PRO A 182 -11.17 6.67 -1.16
CA PRO A 182 -11.48 6.00 0.09
C PRO A 182 -11.47 4.47 -0.11
N VAL A 183 -10.80 3.78 0.80
CA VAL A 183 -10.71 2.31 0.85
C VAL A 183 -11.18 1.87 2.23
N LEU A 184 -12.42 1.35 2.28
CA LEU A 184 -13.08 0.98 3.52
C LEU A 184 -12.59 -0.39 3.98
N SER A 185 -12.16 -0.50 5.24
CA SER A 185 -11.74 -1.79 5.74
C SER A 185 -12.92 -2.69 6.11
N LEU A 186 -13.09 -3.83 5.44
CA LEU A 186 -14.22 -4.75 5.55
C LEU A 186 -13.70 -6.19 5.53
N GLU A 187 -14.17 -7.07 6.43
CA GLU A 187 -13.59 -8.41 6.61
C GLU A 187 -14.44 -9.56 6.06
N GLY A 188 -15.46 -9.22 5.26
CA GLY A 188 -16.55 -10.14 4.88
C GLY A 188 -17.87 -9.62 5.44
N ASN A 189 -18.75 -10.53 5.84
CA ASN A 189 -20.05 -10.23 6.42
C ASN A 189 -19.94 -9.55 7.78
N ARG A 190 -21.11 -9.32 8.39
CA ARG A 190 -21.26 -8.77 9.73
C ARG A 190 -20.50 -9.58 10.78
N GLN A 191 -20.58 -10.90 10.75
CA GLN A 191 -19.92 -11.75 11.75
C GLN A 191 -18.41 -11.53 11.74
N PHE A 192 -17.75 -11.62 10.58
CA PHE A 192 -16.29 -11.46 10.50
C PHE A 192 -15.84 -10.02 10.77
N THR A 193 -16.57 -9.05 10.22
CA THR A 193 -16.24 -7.63 10.37
C THR A 193 -16.40 -7.19 11.82
N ASP A 194 -17.52 -7.49 12.45
CA ASP A 194 -17.77 -7.06 13.83
C ASP A 194 -16.91 -7.85 14.83
N HIS A 195 -16.64 -9.13 14.58
CA HIS A 195 -15.73 -9.93 15.42
C HIS A 195 -14.31 -9.35 15.47
N ARG A 196 -13.78 -8.87 14.33
CA ARG A 196 -12.44 -8.29 14.28
C ARG A 196 -12.40 -6.83 14.73
N ARG A 197 -13.41 -6.02 14.36
CA ARG A 197 -13.35 -4.55 14.42
C ARG A 197 -14.22 -3.93 15.52
N GLY A 198 -15.13 -4.70 16.10
CA GLY A 198 -16.10 -4.25 17.10
C GLY A 198 -17.53 -4.27 16.58
N GLU A 199 -18.48 -4.38 17.50
CA GLU A 199 -19.91 -4.49 17.20
C GLU A 199 -20.44 -3.27 16.43
N GLY A 200 -21.26 -3.52 15.40
CA GLY A 200 -21.93 -2.48 14.61
C GLY A 200 -21.06 -1.77 13.57
N ILE A 201 -19.77 -2.15 13.44
CA ILE A 201 -18.86 -1.58 12.46
C ILE A 201 -19.27 -1.94 11.04
N TYR A 202 -19.71 -3.18 10.81
CA TYR A 202 -20.22 -3.63 9.52
C TYR A 202 -21.35 -2.74 8.99
N ALA A 203 -22.38 -2.50 9.83
CA ALA A 203 -23.52 -1.66 9.45
C ALA A 203 -23.09 -0.23 9.11
N ARG A 204 -22.06 0.28 9.80
CA ARG A 204 -21.50 1.60 9.57
C ARG A 204 -20.77 1.66 8.22
N ILE A 205 -19.98 0.64 7.89
CA ILE A 205 -19.31 0.51 6.59
C ILE A 205 -20.33 0.43 5.46
N GLU A 206 -21.39 -0.38 5.60
CA GLU A 206 -22.45 -0.47 4.59
C GLU A 206 -23.10 0.89 4.31
N LYS A 207 -23.39 1.67 5.35
CA LYS A 207 -23.89 3.03 5.19
C LYS A 207 -22.91 3.92 4.42
N CYS A 208 -21.61 3.83 4.72
CA CYS A 208 -20.57 4.58 4.02
C CYS A 208 -20.50 4.21 2.54
N MET A 209 -20.59 2.92 2.22
CA MET A 209 -20.60 2.43 0.84
C MET A 209 -21.79 3.00 0.06
N LEU A 210 -22.98 3.02 0.66
CA LEU A 210 -24.17 3.62 0.05
C LEU A 210 -23.98 5.12 -0.23
N GLU A 211 -23.43 5.89 0.73
CA GLU A 211 -23.16 7.31 0.54
C GLU A 211 -22.09 7.60 -0.52
N LEU A 212 -21.08 6.73 -0.63
CA LEU A 212 -20.02 6.81 -1.64
C LEU A 212 -20.54 6.45 -3.04
N GLN A 213 -21.37 5.41 -3.15
CA GLN A 213 -22.01 4.99 -4.40
C GLN A 213 -22.80 6.15 -5.03
N GLN A 214 -23.48 6.95 -4.21
CA GLN A 214 -24.22 8.13 -4.65
C GLN A 214 -23.32 9.32 -5.06
N SER A 215 -22.05 9.34 -4.65
CA SER A 215 -21.17 10.52 -4.78
C SER A 215 -20.32 10.58 -6.04
N THR A 216 -20.44 9.61 -6.96
CA THR A 216 -19.60 9.45 -8.18
C THR A 216 -18.10 9.32 -7.93
N GLN A 217 -17.67 9.23 -6.66
CA GLN A 217 -16.28 9.02 -6.26
C GLN A 217 -15.94 7.53 -6.39
N MET A 218 -14.79 7.21 -6.99
CA MET A 218 -14.27 5.85 -6.95
C MET A 218 -13.87 5.52 -5.52
N PHE A 219 -14.30 4.36 -5.04
CA PHE A 219 -13.92 3.83 -3.74
C PHE A 219 -13.67 2.32 -3.82
N GLY A 220 -13.07 1.80 -2.76
CA GLY A 220 -12.75 0.39 -2.65
C GLY A 220 -12.96 -0.16 -1.25
N ILE A 221 -12.63 -1.45 -1.12
CA ILE A 221 -12.53 -2.13 0.16
C ILE A 221 -11.13 -2.70 0.35
N SER A 222 -10.70 -2.77 1.61
CA SER A 222 -9.52 -3.50 2.03
C SER A 222 -9.94 -4.58 3.00
N VAL A 223 -9.59 -5.81 2.67
CA VAL A 223 -9.87 -7.00 3.48
C VAL A 223 -8.56 -7.52 4.00
N THR A 224 -8.49 -7.80 5.30
CA THR A 224 -7.42 -8.63 5.85
C THR A 224 -7.88 -10.09 5.78
N LEU A 225 -7.33 -10.84 4.83
CA LEU A 225 -7.62 -12.25 4.63
C LEU A 225 -6.99 -13.08 5.75
N THR A 226 -7.86 -13.68 6.56
CA THR A 226 -7.50 -14.67 7.55
C THR A 226 -8.01 -16.03 7.10
N ARG A 227 -7.50 -17.10 7.73
CA ARG A 227 -8.00 -18.46 7.50
C ARG A 227 -9.52 -18.58 7.70
N GLU A 228 -10.09 -17.76 8.58
CA GLU A 228 -11.49 -17.80 8.98
C GLU A 228 -12.42 -17.14 7.95
N ASN A 229 -12.08 -15.95 7.45
CA ASN A 229 -12.93 -15.22 6.50
C ASN A 229 -12.65 -15.56 5.03
N PHE A 230 -11.60 -16.35 4.76
CA PHE A 230 -11.12 -16.65 3.42
C PHE A 230 -12.23 -17.08 2.45
N ASN A 231 -12.96 -18.14 2.80
CA ASN A 231 -13.95 -18.76 1.92
C ASN A 231 -15.07 -17.81 1.51
N GLU A 232 -15.43 -16.88 2.40
CA GLU A 232 -16.45 -15.89 2.08
C GLU A 232 -15.91 -14.81 1.14
N VAL A 233 -14.75 -14.25 1.47
CA VAL A 233 -14.21 -13.10 0.71
C VAL A 233 -13.85 -13.53 -0.71
N ILE A 234 -13.31 -14.73 -0.90
CA ILE A 234 -12.98 -15.26 -2.23
C ILE A 234 -14.17 -15.90 -2.95
N ASP A 235 -15.38 -15.83 -2.38
CA ASP A 235 -16.60 -16.26 -3.05
C ASP A 235 -16.93 -15.28 -4.21
N PRO A 236 -17.13 -15.77 -5.45
CA PRO A 236 -17.52 -14.92 -6.56
C PRO A 236 -18.80 -14.12 -6.31
N VAL A 237 -19.82 -14.70 -5.68
CA VAL A 237 -21.08 -14.04 -5.37
C VAL A 237 -20.82 -12.82 -4.49
N TRP A 238 -20.06 -13.00 -3.40
CA TRP A 238 -19.72 -11.91 -2.50
C TRP A 238 -18.96 -10.79 -3.22
N MET A 239 -17.96 -11.14 -4.03
CA MET A 239 -17.20 -10.17 -4.83
C MET A 239 -18.07 -9.40 -5.82
N HIS A 240 -19.00 -10.10 -6.49
CA HIS A 240 -19.98 -9.49 -7.40
C HIS A 240 -20.93 -8.55 -6.66
N GLU A 241 -21.38 -8.91 -5.46
CA GLU A 241 -22.22 -8.05 -4.61
C GLU A 241 -21.50 -6.77 -4.19
N GLN A 242 -20.24 -6.87 -3.73
CA GLN A 242 -19.46 -5.69 -3.37
C GLN A 242 -19.24 -4.78 -4.58
N HIS A 243 -18.95 -5.37 -5.75
CA HIS A 243 -18.85 -4.61 -6.99
C HIS A 243 -20.16 -3.92 -7.38
N ALA A 244 -21.30 -4.61 -7.26
CA ALA A 244 -22.62 -4.04 -7.54
C ALA A 244 -22.98 -2.88 -6.61
N ARG A 245 -22.46 -2.89 -5.37
CA ARG A 245 -22.54 -1.77 -4.41
C ARG A 245 -21.63 -0.59 -4.77
N GLY A 246 -20.85 -0.68 -5.86
CA GLY A 246 -20.02 0.40 -6.40
C GLY A 246 -18.51 0.25 -6.13
N CYS A 247 -18.08 -0.81 -5.42
CA CYS A 247 -16.65 -1.05 -5.21
C CYS A 247 -15.94 -1.30 -6.53
N SER A 248 -14.91 -0.50 -6.79
CA SER A 248 -14.09 -0.60 -8.01
C SER A 248 -12.62 -0.92 -7.71
N LEU A 249 -12.28 -1.05 -6.42
CA LEU A 249 -10.93 -1.27 -5.93
C LEU A 249 -10.98 -2.25 -4.75
N PHE A 250 -10.19 -3.31 -4.82
CA PHE A 250 -10.16 -4.38 -3.84
C PHE A 250 -8.71 -4.62 -3.43
N PHE A 251 -8.41 -4.35 -2.15
CA PHE A 251 -7.15 -4.74 -1.52
C PHE A 251 -7.39 -6.02 -0.72
N LEU A 252 -6.77 -7.11 -1.15
CA LEU A 252 -6.80 -8.40 -0.48
C LEU A 252 -5.45 -8.59 0.20
N VAL A 253 -5.39 -8.31 1.50
CA VAL A 253 -4.15 -8.33 2.26
C VAL A 253 -4.11 -9.61 3.08
N GLU A 254 -3.18 -10.53 2.81
CA GLU A 254 -3.04 -11.72 3.66
C GLU A 254 -2.63 -11.29 5.08
N TYR A 255 -3.17 -11.98 6.08
CA TYR A 255 -2.79 -11.74 7.46
C TYR A 255 -1.32 -12.09 7.66
N VAL A 256 -0.53 -11.10 8.10
CA VAL A 256 0.85 -11.29 8.54
C VAL A 256 0.85 -11.32 10.07
N PRO A 257 1.32 -12.42 10.69
CA PRO A 257 1.24 -12.59 12.13
C PRO A 257 2.13 -11.58 12.84
N GLN A 258 1.70 -11.10 14.00
CA GLN A 258 2.49 -10.22 14.88
C GLN A 258 3.12 -10.99 16.04
N THR A 259 2.55 -12.15 16.38
CA THR A 259 3.05 -13.07 17.40
C THR A 259 2.98 -14.50 16.88
N VAL A 260 3.58 -15.44 17.61
CA VAL A 260 3.56 -16.87 17.25
C VAL A 260 2.13 -17.43 17.35
N GLU A 261 1.35 -16.97 18.33
CA GLU A 261 -0.04 -17.39 18.54
C GLU A 261 -0.94 -16.98 17.37
N ASP A 262 -0.65 -15.83 16.78
CA ASP A 262 -1.37 -15.25 15.65
C ASP A 262 -1.21 -16.05 14.35
N MET A 263 -0.25 -16.99 14.27
CA MET A 263 -0.05 -17.83 13.07
C MET A 263 -1.28 -18.65 12.71
N VAL A 264 -2.18 -18.95 13.66
CA VAL A 264 -3.42 -19.66 13.39
C VAL A 264 -4.38 -18.89 12.48
N LEU A 265 -4.20 -17.58 12.33
CA LEU A 265 -4.99 -16.71 11.46
C LEU A 265 -4.43 -16.64 10.03
N CYS A 266 -3.18 -17.04 9.81
CA CYS A 266 -2.54 -17.02 8.50
C CYS A 266 -3.22 -18.00 7.53
N LEU A 267 -3.18 -17.68 6.24
CA LEU A 267 -3.68 -18.58 5.20
C LEU A 267 -2.83 -19.84 5.11
N THR A 268 -3.47 -20.95 4.77
CA THR A 268 -2.76 -22.18 4.41
C THR A 268 -2.18 -22.08 2.99
N THR A 269 -1.19 -22.91 2.67
CA THR A 269 -0.62 -22.99 1.32
C THR A 269 -1.70 -23.30 0.25
N GLU A 270 -2.67 -24.15 0.60
CA GLU A 270 -3.81 -24.44 -0.27
C GLU A 270 -4.67 -23.19 -0.52
N GLN A 271 -4.99 -22.44 0.54
CA GLN A 271 -5.74 -21.18 0.42
C GLN A 271 -5.00 -20.16 -0.44
N GLN A 272 -3.67 -20.04 -0.29
CA GLN A 272 -2.85 -19.14 -1.10
C GLN A 272 -2.92 -19.49 -2.60
N GLU A 273 -2.85 -20.77 -2.97
CA GLU A 273 -2.96 -21.19 -4.37
C GLU A 273 -4.38 -20.97 -4.94
N ILE A 274 -5.41 -21.18 -4.12
CA ILE A 274 -6.80 -20.86 -4.49
C ILE A 274 -6.93 -19.34 -4.72
N LEU A 275 -6.38 -18.52 -3.84
CA LEU A 275 -6.41 -17.06 -3.92
C LEU A 275 -5.80 -16.56 -5.23
N LYS A 276 -4.60 -17.03 -5.57
CA LYS A 276 -3.92 -16.71 -6.85
C LYS A 276 -4.77 -17.04 -8.07
N ARG A 277 -5.50 -18.16 -8.04
CA ARG A 277 -6.42 -18.54 -9.12
C ARG A 277 -7.65 -17.63 -9.17
N ARG A 278 -8.28 -17.37 -8.02
CA ARG A 278 -9.49 -16.52 -7.91
C ARG A 278 -9.23 -15.07 -8.31
N ILE A 279 -8.11 -14.48 -7.91
CA ILE A 279 -7.75 -13.12 -8.32
C ILE A 279 -7.62 -13.01 -9.85
N ARG A 280 -7.02 -14.01 -10.50
CA ARG A 280 -6.93 -14.04 -11.98
C ARG A 280 -8.30 -14.13 -12.64
N GLU A 281 -9.24 -14.84 -12.02
CA GLU A 281 -10.63 -14.92 -12.47
C GLU A 281 -11.36 -13.59 -12.27
N PHE A 282 -11.27 -12.97 -11.09
CA PHE A 282 -11.88 -11.68 -10.80
C PHE A 282 -11.38 -10.58 -11.72
N ARG A 283 -10.06 -10.50 -11.97
CA ARG A 283 -9.46 -9.55 -12.92
C ARG A 283 -9.98 -9.69 -14.36
N ARG A 284 -10.52 -10.85 -14.73
CA ARG A 284 -11.10 -11.09 -16.08
C ARG A 284 -12.59 -10.75 -16.15
N HIS A 285 -13.34 -11.06 -15.10
CA HIS A 285 -14.81 -10.99 -15.12
C HIS A 285 -15.39 -9.74 -14.46
N LEU A 286 -14.66 -9.12 -13.53
CA LEU A 286 -15.10 -7.90 -12.84
C LEU A 286 -14.35 -6.68 -13.38
N PRO A 287 -15.06 -5.60 -13.78
CA PRO A 287 -14.43 -4.33 -14.12
C PRO A 287 -14.04 -3.58 -12.84
N ALA A 288 -13.10 -4.15 -12.09
CA ALA A 288 -12.54 -3.60 -10.86
C ALA A 288 -11.03 -3.85 -10.79
N LEU A 289 -10.36 -3.07 -9.95
CA LEU A 289 -8.93 -3.19 -9.68
C LEU A 289 -8.73 -4.10 -8.47
N PHE A 290 -7.89 -5.13 -8.62
CA PHE A 290 -7.56 -6.06 -7.54
C PHE A 290 -6.07 -5.97 -7.25
N LEU A 291 -5.72 -5.73 -5.98
CA LEU A 291 -4.36 -5.83 -5.45
C LEU A 291 -4.35 -6.90 -4.36
N SER A 292 -3.43 -7.86 -4.47
CA SER A 292 -3.21 -8.90 -3.46
C SER A 292 -1.81 -8.78 -2.89
N LEU A 293 -1.69 -8.73 -1.56
CA LEU A 293 -0.41 -8.53 -0.87
C LEU A 293 -0.37 -9.38 0.41
N PRO A 294 0.66 -10.21 0.64
CA PRO A 294 1.61 -10.76 -0.34
C PRO A 294 0.94 -11.59 -1.45
N GLY A 295 1.69 -11.93 -2.51
CA GLY A 295 1.33 -12.86 -3.57
C GLY A 295 1.34 -12.30 -5.00
N ASP A 296 1.01 -11.01 -5.21
CA ASP A 296 1.21 -10.41 -6.54
C ASP A 296 2.69 -10.14 -6.83
N GLU A 297 3.55 -10.19 -5.81
CA GLU A 297 5.00 -9.96 -5.87
C GLU A 297 5.77 -11.09 -6.58
N GLU A 298 5.28 -12.32 -6.55
CA GLU A 298 5.91 -13.47 -7.20
C GLU A 298 6.24 -13.21 -8.68
N GLN A 299 5.34 -12.56 -9.42
CA GLN A 299 5.53 -12.24 -10.85
C GLN A 299 6.69 -11.28 -11.12
N TYR A 300 7.19 -10.62 -10.08
CA TYR A 300 8.25 -9.63 -10.07
C TYR A 300 9.57 -10.16 -9.48
N GLY A 301 9.63 -11.46 -9.13
CA GLY A 301 10.80 -12.08 -8.53
C GLY A 301 10.90 -11.80 -7.03
N GLY A 302 9.79 -11.94 -6.29
CA GLY A 302 9.72 -11.83 -4.84
C GLY A 302 9.43 -10.42 -4.33
N CYS A 303 9.67 -10.21 -3.02
CA CYS A 303 9.19 -9.05 -2.27
C CYS A 303 9.50 -7.69 -2.94
N LEU A 304 8.49 -6.81 -2.99
CA LEU A 304 8.57 -5.46 -3.57
C LEU A 304 8.96 -4.36 -2.55
N ALA A 305 9.23 -4.75 -1.30
CA ALA A 305 9.64 -3.87 -0.22
C ALA A 305 11.00 -3.18 -0.49
N ALA A 306 11.43 -2.34 0.46
CA ALA A 306 12.72 -1.65 0.44
C ALA A 306 12.96 -0.77 -0.80
N GLY A 307 11.89 -0.34 -1.47
CA GLY A 307 11.97 0.58 -2.61
C GLY A 307 12.02 -0.08 -3.97
N ARG A 308 11.99 -1.43 -4.06
CA ARG A 308 11.83 -2.11 -5.36
C ARG A 308 10.52 -1.72 -6.03
N GLY A 309 9.43 -1.69 -5.27
CA GLY A 309 8.09 -1.25 -5.71
C GLY A 309 7.40 -0.33 -4.71
N PHE A 310 7.62 -0.52 -3.40
CA PHE A 310 7.12 0.38 -2.37
C PHE A 310 8.07 0.53 -1.18
N LEU A 311 7.83 1.55 -0.37
CA LEU A 311 8.44 1.78 0.94
C LEU A 311 7.36 2.18 1.94
N HIS A 312 7.65 2.02 3.22
CA HIS A 312 6.79 2.47 4.31
C HIS A 312 7.43 3.65 5.04
N ILE A 313 6.59 4.59 5.48
CA ILE A 313 6.97 5.64 6.42
C ILE A 313 6.01 5.54 7.60
N ASP A 314 6.53 5.47 8.82
CA ASP A 314 5.70 5.42 10.02
C ASP A 314 5.21 6.83 10.45
N ALA A 315 4.45 6.91 11.55
CA ALA A 315 3.89 8.17 12.01
C ALA A 315 4.96 9.18 12.49
N GLU A 316 6.11 8.70 12.94
CA GLU A 316 7.18 9.50 13.53
C GLU A 316 8.17 10.04 12.47
N GLY A 317 8.21 9.37 11.32
CA GLY A 317 9.03 9.69 10.16
C GLY A 317 10.11 8.65 9.85
N ASN A 318 10.12 7.48 10.47
CA ASN A 318 11.06 6.42 10.17
C ASN A 318 10.78 5.84 8.77
N LEU A 319 11.83 5.69 7.95
CA LEU A 319 11.72 5.07 6.63
C LEU A 319 11.97 3.56 6.74
N GLU A 320 10.93 2.78 6.46
CA GLU A 320 10.92 1.34 6.68
C GLU A 320 10.75 0.58 5.36
N PRO A 321 11.27 -0.66 5.26
CA PRO A 321 11.15 -1.45 4.05
C PRO A 321 9.69 -1.85 3.80
N CYS A 322 8.93 -2.14 4.86
CA CYS A 322 7.56 -2.65 4.84
C CYS A 322 6.89 -2.39 6.20
N PRO A 323 5.56 -2.16 6.29
CA PRO A 323 4.88 -2.00 7.58
C PRO A 323 5.01 -3.20 8.53
N PHE A 324 5.36 -4.38 7.99
CA PHE A 324 5.56 -5.62 8.77
C PHE A 324 7.03 -5.87 9.13
N ALA A 325 7.93 -4.98 8.75
CA ALA A 325 9.34 -5.00 9.13
C ALA A 325 9.72 -3.58 9.58
N PRO A 326 9.27 -3.15 10.79
CA PRO A 326 9.35 -1.78 11.27
C PRO A 326 10.76 -1.43 11.76
N TYR A 327 11.71 -1.49 10.84
CA TYR A 327 13.11 -1.21 11.09
C TYR A 327 13.56 -0.05 10.20
N SER A 328 14.35 0.85 10.78
CA SER A 328 14.84 2.01 10.06
C SER A 328 16.19 2.46 10.60
N ASP A 329 17.03 2.94 9.69
CA ASP A 329 18.29 3.64 9.96
C ASP A 329 18.20 5.14 9.61
N VAL A 330 17.04 5.63 9.15
CA VAL A 330 16.86 7.02 8.70
C VAL A 330 15.47 7.57 9.00
N ASN A 331 15.43 8.83 9.44
CA ASN A 331 14.19 9.52 9.75
C ASN A 331 13.97 10.75 8.84
N ILE A 332 12.82 10.81 8.15
CA ILE A 332 12.44 11.90 7.26
C ILE A 332 12.07 13.20 7.98
N ARG A 333 12.00 13.20 9.31
CA ARG A 333 11.89 14.42 10.12
C ARG A 333 13.13 15.30 9.95
N GLU A 334 14.29 14.67 9.88
CA GLU A 334 15.60 15.32 9.87
C GLU A 334 16.19 15.39 8.46
N THR A 335 15.69 14.55 7.54
CA THR A 335 16.22 14.40 6.19
C THR A 335 15.14 14.60 5.11
N GLY A 336 15.58 14.96 3.91
CA GLY A 336 14.72 14.96 2.72
C GLY A 336 14.51 13.54 2.18
N LEU A 337 13.40 13.30 1.47
CA LEU A 337 13.07 11.98 0.93
C LEU A 337 14.19 11.37 0.07
N LEU A 338 14.78 12.16 -0.83
CA LEU A 338 15.83 11.65 -1.73
C LEU A 338 17.08 11.20 -0.98
N GLU A 339 17.40 11.84 0.15
CA GLU A 339 18.51 11.45 1.00
C GLU A 339 18.16 10.18 1.78
N ALA A 340 16.93 10.11 2.33
CA ALA A 340 16.45 8.91 3.02
C ALA A 340 16.43 7.66 2.11
N LEU A 341 16.15 7.82 0.80
CA LEU A 341 16.21 6.72 -0.17
C LEU A 341 17.61 6.12 -0.38
N LYS A 342 18.67 6.84 0.03
CA LYS A 342 20.07 6.36 0.01
C LYS A 342 20.44 5.55 1.26
N SER A 343 19.48 5.27 2.15
CA SER A 343 19.66 4.40 3.31
C SER A 343 20.41 3.12 2.92
N ARG A 344 21.47 2.82 3.69
CA ARG A 344 22.29 1.63 3.49
C ARG A 344 21.53 0.38 3.89
N PHE A 345 20.74 0.44 4.97
CA PHE A 345 19.85 -0.65 5.36
C PHE A 345 18.87 -1.02 4.23
N MET A 346 18.22 -0.02 3.63
CA MET A 346 17.32 -0.24 2.48
C MET A 346 18.07 -0.81 1.28
N GLN A 347 19.28 -0.32 1.00
CA GLN A 347 20.11 -0.82 -0.10
C GLN A 347 20.46 -2.29 0.08
N THR A 348 20.90 -2.70 1.27
CA THR A 348 21.24 -4.09 1.57
C THR A 348 20.04 -5.02 1.37
N ILE A 349 18.85 -4.64 1.82
CA ILE A 349 17.64 -5.45 1.60
C ILE A 349 17.34 -5.60 0.09
N ARG A 350 17.51 -4.54 -0.70
CA ARG A 350 17.29 -4.60 -2.16
C ARG A 350 18.27 -5.54 -2.86
N GLU A 351 19.55 -5.47 -2.50
CA GLU A 351 20.61 -6.30 -3.10
C GLU A 351 20.43 -7.78 -2.74
N SER A 352 19.97 -8.05 -1.51
CA SER A 352 19.70 -9.40 -1.00
C SER A 352 18.30 -9.94 -1.32
N HIS A 353 17.56 -9.35 -2.28
CA HIS A 353 16.20 -9.78 -2.62
C HIS A 353 16.05 -11.25 -3.04
N HIS A 354 17.13 -11.89 -3.47
CA HIS A 354 17.17 -13.33 -3.79
C HIS A 354 16.89 -14.21 -2.56
N LEU A 355 17.18 -13.72 -1.36
CA LEU A 355 16.84 -14.37 -0.09
C LEU A 355 15.36 -14.18 0.29
N LEU A 356 14.66 -13.24 -0.37
CA LEU A 356 13.28 -12.83 -0.09
C LEU A 356 12.31 -13.32 -1.18
N THR A 357 12.53 -14.55 -1.66
CA THR A 357 11.68 -15.19 -2.66
C THR A 357 10.49 -15.90 -2.00
N GLU A 358 9.27 -15.67 -2.51
CA GLU A 358 8.01 -16.17 -1.94
C GLU A 358 7.77 -17.67 -2.20
N ALA A 359 8.81 -18.50 -2.10
CA ALA A 359 8.76 -19.91 -2.50
C ALA A 359 7.80 -20.77 -1.66
N ARG A 360 7.38 -20.29 -0.47
CA ARG A 360 6.50 -21.02 0.46
C ARG A 360 5.17 -20.30 0.76
N GLY A 361 4.93 -19.14 0.13
CA GLY A 361 3.79 -18.26 0.45
C GLY A 361 3.97 -17.50 1.76
N GLY A 362 3.25 -16.38 1.93
CA GLY A 362 3.36 -15.53 3.12
C GLY A 362 4.44 -14.44 3.03
N CYS A 363 4.67 -13.73 4.15
CA CYS A 363 5.60 -12.59 4.18
C CYS A 363 7.06 -13.04 4.37
N THR A 364 7.86 -12.97 3.31
CA THR A 364 9.28 -13.40 3.34
C THR A 364 10.16 -12.53 4.24
N LEU A 365 9.81 -11.26 4.44
CA LEU A 365 10.48 -10.39 5.40
C LEU A 365 10.25 -10.84 6.84
N TRP A 366 9.06 -11.36 7.15
CA TRP A 366 8.74 -11.91 8.46
C TRP A 366 9.48 -13.23 8.71
N GLU A 367 9.50 -14.11 7.71
CA GLU A 367 10.22 -15.39 7.78
C GLU A 367 11.72 -15.19 8.02
N ASN A 368 12.31 -14.20 7.35
CA ASN A 368 13.74 -13.86 7.47
C ASN A 368 13.99 -12.70 8.45
N ARG A 369 13.09 -12.47 9.42
CA ARG A 369 13.14 -11.30 10.31
C ARG A 369 14.47 -11.14 11.05
N GLU A 370 15.07 -12.25 11.46
CA GLU A 370 16.35 -12.23 12.18
C GLU A 370 17.50 -11.76 11.28
N TRP A 371 17.54 -12.23 10.02
CA TRP A 371 18.50 -11.75 9.04
C TRP A 371 18.30 -10.26 8.74
N VAL A 372 17.04 -9.81 8.58
CA VAL A 372 16.71 -8.39 8.38
C VAL A 372 17.21 -7.55 9.56
N ARG A 373 16.99 -8.02 10.79
CA ARG A 373 17.44 -7.35 12.01
C ARG A 373 18.97 -7.23 12.08
N GLN A 374 19.69 -8.29 11.72
CA GLN A 374 21.16 -8.30 11.71
C GLN A 374 21.77 -7.25 10.77
N GLN A 375 21.08 -6.86 9.70
CA GLN A 375 21.55 -5.80 8.81
C GLN A 375 21.57 -4.41 9.48
N LEU A 376 20.83 -4.19 10.57
CA LEU A 376 20.88 -2.96 11.38
C LEU A 376 22.05 -2.97 12.36
N VAL A 377 22.29 -4.12 13.02
CA VAL A 377 23.23 -4.26 14.16
C VAL A 377 24.69 -4.10 13.75
N HIS A 378 25.05 -4.43 12.50
CA HIS A 378 26.42 -4.24 12.02
C HIS A 378 26.85 -2.77 11.84
N GLN A 379 26.00 -1.79 12.17
CA GLN A 379 26.32 -0.38 11.87
C GLN A 379 26.16 0.64 13.01
N THR A 380 25.36 0.44 14.05
CA THR A 380 25.40 1.22 15.31
C THR A 380 24.33 0.74 16.31
N SER A 381 24.48 1.11 17.57
CA SER A 381 23.52 0.97 18.67
C SER A 381 22.22 1.74 18.43
N VAL A 382 21.37 1.23 17.54
CA VAL A 382 20.03 1.76 17.27
C VAL A 382 19.05 1.01 18.18
N GLN A 383 18.43 1.74 19.11
CA GLN A 383 17.32 1.18 19.90
C GLN A 383 16.13 0.94 18.97
N PRO A 384 15.47 -0.22 19.05
CA PRO A 384 14.25 -0.44 18.31
C PRO A 384 13.15 0.52 18.78
N PRO A 385 12.21 0.93 17.92
CA PRO A 385 11.17 1.88 18.29
C PRO A 385 10.31 1.38 19.47
N ASP A 386 10.02 2.26 20.42
CA ASP A 386 9.27 1.96 21.67
C ASP A 386 7.86 1.39 21.42
N HIS A 387 7.35 1.51 20.20
CA HIS A 387 6.02 1.07 19.78
C HIS A 387 5.99 -0.32 19.13
N MET A 388 7.06 -1.12 19.23
CA MET A 388 7.10 -2.48 18.69
C MET A 388 5.93 -3.35 19.19
N PRO A 389 5.30 -4.18 18.32
CA PRO A 389 4.36 -5.21 18.74
C PRO A 389 5.04 -6.14 19.77
N ALA A 390 4.31 -6.60 20.79
CA ALA A 390 4.88 -7.31 21.93
C ALA A 390 5.71 -8.55 21.54
N GLY A 391 5.34 -9.24 20.45
CA GLY A 391 6.10 -10.37 19.90
C GLY A 391 7.47 -10.03 19.32
N PHE A 392 7.81 -8.75 19.11
CA PHE A 392 9.15 -8.30 18.72
C PHE A 392 10.02 -7.86 19.91
N ALA A 393 9.40 -7.56 21.06
CA ALA A 393 10.12 -7.09 22.25
C ALA A 393 10.57 -8.25 23.16
N GLU A 394 9.87 -9.40 23.15
CA GLU A 394 10.13 -10.50 24.09
C GLU A 394 11.37 -11.37 23.77
N GLU A 395 11.96 -11.28 22.57
CA GLU A 395 13.24 -11.94 22.25
C GLU A 395 14.48 -11.08 22.59
N VAL A 396 14.29 -9.87 23.15
CA VAL A 396 15.39 -8.91 23.45
C VAL A 396 16.15 -9.26 24.74
N THR A 397 15.71 -10.23 25.55
CA THR A 397 16.28 -10.51 26.87
C THR A 397 16.86 -11.90 27.09
N THR A 398 17.11 -12.68 26.04
CA THR A 398 17.80 -13.98 26.18
C THR A 398 18.90 -14.12 25.15
N GLU A 399 20.01 -13.41 25.36
CA GLU A 399 21.37 -13.83 25.00
C GLU A 399 22.35 -12.73 25.44
N THR A 400 22.76 -12.80 26.70
CA THR A 400 24.07 -12.31 27.18
C THR A 400 24.80 -13.47 27.82
#